data_AF-A0A842KGM8-F1
#
_entry.id   AF-A0A842KGM8-F1
#
_cell.length_a   1.000
_cell.length_b   1.000
_cell.length_c   1.000
_cell.angle_alpha   90.00
_cell.angle_beta   90.00
_cell.angle_gamma   90.00
#
_symmetry.space_group_name_H-M   'P 1'
#
loop_
_entity.id
_entity.type
_entity.pdbx_description
1 polymer ?
#
loop_
_entity_poly.entity_id
_entity_poly.type
_entity_poly.pdbx_seq_one_letter_code
_entity_poly.pdbx_strand_id
1 'polypeptide(L)'
;MKFKGILVIICAFLMIPFAKAIDSDNDGINDEDEISLANEFSPFLYFEKGEEVYPVSVDYHIKNSNLNKSVDGENILIDSNPSAEILSKYKNPGENYYLDNRKGSIEDRGIIEDYRNEMENLGYTVYARVTTSGSNIVVQYWFFYAFNKGPLNTHEGDWEMVQILLNPSRQPLAVMYSQHISGQKAGWEDVEKEGNHIKVYVARGEPCKLFQVLSGKDGACK
;
A
#
# COMPACT_ATOMS: atom_id res chain seq x y z
N MET A 1 -33.85 -16.09 71.53
CA MET A 1 -33.97 -16.48 70.11
C MET A 1 -33.00 -15.63 69.28
N LYS A 2 -31.92 -16.21 68.75
CA LYS A 2 -30.99 -15.52 67.83
C LYS A 2 -31.09 -16.19 66.46
N PHE A 3 -31.65 -15.50 65.48
CA PHE A 3 -31.69 -15.96 64.09
C PHE A 3 -30.33 -15.73 63.44
N LYS A 4 -29.68 -16.81 62.96
CA LYS A 4 -28.53 -16.74 62.05
C LYS A 4 -29.09 -16.69 60.63
N GLY A 5 -29.00 -15.54 59.97
CA GLY A 5 -29.33 -15.40 58.55
C GLY A 5 -28.26 -16.07 57.69
N ILE A 6 -28.68 -16.97 56.80
CA ILE A 6 -27.84 -17.56 55.75
C ILE A 6 -27.85 -16.58 54.57
N LEU A 7 -26.66 -16.07 54.21
CA LEU A 7 -26.47 -15.26 53.02
C LEU A 7 -26.28 -16.20 51.82
N VAL A 8 -27.24 -16.22 50.91
CA VAL A 8 -27.13 -16.92 49.62
C VAL A 8 -26.61 -15.93 48.59
N ILE A 9 -25.39 -16.13 48.10
CA ILE A 9 -24.82 -15.34 47.00
C ILE A 9 -25.25 -15.98 45.69
N ILE A 10 -26.18 -15.33 45.00
CA ILE A 10 -26.59 -15.71 43.64
C ILE A 10 -25.61 -15.04 42.67
N CYS A 11 -24.65 -15.81 42.15
CA CYS A 11 -23.81 -15.38 41.03
C CYS A 11 -24.66 -15.39 39.76
N ALA A 12 -25.20 -14.23 39.38
CA ALA A 12 -25.80 -14.03 38.08
C ALA A 12 -24.67 -13.92 37.03
N PHE A 13 -24.50 -14.96 36.21
CA PHE A 13 -23.70 -14.88 34.99
C PHE A 13 -24.43 -13.95 34.00
N LEU A 14 -23.98 -12.70 33.91
CA LEU A 14 -24.36 -11.77 32.85
C LEU A 14 -23.82 -12.32 31.53
N MET A 15 -24.69 -12.99 30.76
CA MET A 15 -24.44 -13.33 29.36
C MET A 15 -24.52 -12.04 28.55
N ILE A 16 -23.38 -11.36 28.42
CA ILE A 16 -23.26 -10.24 27.48
C ILE A 16 -23.28 -10.86 26.08
N PRO A 17 -24.24 -10.50 25.20
CA PRO A 17 -24.20 -10.97 23.82
C PRO A 17 -22.94 -10.42 23.17
N PHE A 18 -22.07 -11.32 22.72
CA PHE A 18 -20.94 -10.95 21.86
C PHE A 18 -21.51 -10.31 20.60
N ALA A 19 -21.22 -9.03 20.38
CA ALA A 19 -21.43 -8.41 19.09
C ALA A 19 -20.66 -9.24 18.04
N LYS A 20 -21.30 -9.55 16.91
CA LYS A 20 -20.57 -10.15 15.80
C LYS A 20 -19.51 -9.15 15.34
N ALA A 21 -18.28 -9.63 15.15
CA ALA A 21 -17.24 -8.86 14.50
C ALA A 21 -17.72 -8.43 13.10
N ILE A 22 -17.43 -7.18 12.72
CA ILE A 22 -17.80 -6.61 11.43
C ILE A 22 -16.77 -7.06 10.41
N ASP A 23 -17.24 -7.51 9.25
CA ASP A 23 -16.45 -7.85 8.07
C ASP A 23 -17.10 -7.07 6.91
N SER A 24 -16.56 -5.88 6.64
CA SER A 24 -17.19 -4.90 5.77
C SER A 24 -17.11 -5.27 4.29
N ASP A 25 -16.03 -5.94 3.87
CA ASP A 25 -15.80 -6.33 2.48
C ASP A 25 -16.13 -7.81 2.19
N ASN A 26 -16.53 -8.57 3.21
CA ASN A 26 -16.94 -9.98 3.19
C ASN A 26 -15.85 -10.92 2.67
N ASP A 27 -14.59 -10.65 3.01
CA ASP A 27 -13.47 -11.47 2.58
C ASP A 27 -13.10 -12.61 3.55
N GLY A 28 -13.81 -12.68 4.67
CA GLY A 28 -13.68 -13.71 5.70
C GLY A 28 -12.77 -13.33 6.87
N ILE A 29 -12.23 -12.11 6.89
CA ILE A 29 -11.47 -11.53 7.99
C ILE A 29 -12.29 -10.34 8.54
N ASN A 30 -12.39 -10.22 9.86
CA ASN A 30 -13.08 -9.05 10.42
C ASN A 30 -12.18 -7.81 10.42
N ASP A 31 -12.79 -6.64 10.31
CA ASP A 31 -12.11 -5.35 10.17
C ASP A 31 -11.09 -5.08 11.29
N GLU A 32 -11.38 -5.53 12.53
CA GLU A 32 -10.44 -5.40 13.66
C GLU A 32 -9.18 -6.26 13.48
N ASP A 33 -9.35 -7.49 12.99
CA ASP A 33 -8.25 -8.40 12.66
C ASP A 33 -7.42 -7.89 11.48
N GLU A 34 -8.07 -7.30 10.47
CA GLU A 34 -7.37 -6.68 9.34
C GLU A 34 -6.45 -5.55 9.82
N ILE A 35 -6.98 -4.64 10.64
CA ILE A 35 -6.21 -3.52 11.22
C ILE A 35 -5.08 -4.05 12.10
N SER A 36 -5.34 -5.07 12.90
CA SER A 36 -4.33 -5.69 13.76
C SER A 36 -3.17 -6.28 12.95
N LEU A 37 -3.49 -7.07 11.91
CA LEU A 37 -2.50 -7.70 11.03
C LEU A 37 -1.70 -6.67 10.23
N ALA A 38 -2.36 -5.63 9.70
CA ALA A 38 -1.68 -4.55 8.97
C ALA A 38 -0.73 -3.75 9.87
N ASN A 39 -1.03 -3.59 11.16
CA ASN A 39 -0.13 -2.91 12.09
C ASN A 39 1.02 -3.83 12.53
N GLU A 40 0.73 -5.09 12.86
CA GLU A 40 1.70 -6.08 13.32
C GLU A 40 2.82 -6.31 12.30
N PHE A 41 2.47 -6.35 11.01
CA PHE A 41 3.40 -6.66 9.93
C PHE A 41 3.85 -5.44 9.12
N SER A 42 3.63 -4.23 9.65
CA SER A 42 3.93 -2.98 8.91
C SER A 42 5.42 -2.88 8.55
N PRO A 43 5.77 -2.49 7.31
CA PRO A 43 7.16 -2.47 6.87
C PRO A 43 7.91 -1.22 7.35
N PHE A 44 9.22 -1.35 7.52
CA PHE A 44 10.14 -0.22 7.57
C PHE A 44 10.70 0.05 6.17
N LEU A 45 10.45 1.24 5.65
CA LEU A 45 10.99 1.69 4.36
C LEU A 45 12.34 2.38 4.55
N TYR A 46 13.35 1.90 3.84
CA TYR A 46 14.70 2.46 3.80
C TYR A 46 14.94 3.07 2.42
N PHE A 47 15.11 4.38 2.38
CA PHE A 47 15.33 5.12 1.14
C PHE A 47 16.82 5.37 0.91
N GLU A 48 17.23 5.34 -0.36
CA GLU A 48 18.59 5.73 -0.74
C GLU A 48 18.89 7.18 -0.35
N LYS A 49 20.17 7.45 -0.07
CA LYS A 49 20.63 8.78 0.34
C LYS A 49 20.46 9.79 -0.80
N GLY A 50 19.44 10.63 -0.68
CA GLY A 50 19.12 11.65 -1.68
C GLY A 50 17.88 11.32 -2.50
N GLU A 51 17.11 10.31 -2.09
CA GLU A 51 15.72 10.22 -2.52
C GLU A 51 14.97 11.52 -2.18
N GLU A 52 14.10 11.93 -3.09
CA GLU A 52 13.35 13.19 -3.05
C GLU A 52 11.84 12.94 -3.05
N VAL A 53 11.41 11.75 -3.47
CA VAL A 53 10.00 11.37 -3.61
C VAL A 53 9.70 10.21 -2.67
N TYR A 54 8.78 10.43 -1.74
CA TYR A 54 8.35 9.44 -0.75
C TYR A 54 6.87 9.07 -0.95
N PRO A 55 6.40 7.97 -0.36
CA PRO A 55 5.01 7.56 -0.47
C PRO A 55 4.05 8.67 -0.02
N VAL A 56 3.10 8.99 -0.90
CA VAL A 56 2.11 10.06 -0.73
C VAL A 56 0.73 9.55 -1.11
N SER A 57 -0.31 10.21 -0.63
CA SER A 57 -1.68 9.87 -1.04
C SER A 57 -1.83 10.01 -2.56
N VAL A 58 -2.47 9.04 -3.20
CA VAL A 58 -2.82 9.08 -4.63
C VAL A 58 -3.68 10.30 -4.98
N ASP A 59 -4.40 10.85 -3.99
CA ASP A 59 -5.15 12.09 -4.14
C ASP A 59 -4.28 13.25 -4.61
N TYR A 60 -2.99 13.29 -4.26
CA TYR A 60 -2.06 14.31 -4.77
C TYR A 60 -2.01 14.27 -6.29
N HIS A 61 -1.88 13.07 -6.88
CA HIS A 61 -1.79 12.91 -8.31
C HIS A 61 -3.14 13.18 -8.98
N ILE A 62 -4.24 12.62 -8.45
CA ILE A 62 -5.58 12.84 -9.01
C ILE A 62 -5.94 14.34 -9.02
N LYS A 63 -5.72 15.05 -7.91
CA LYS A 63 -6.06 16.49 -7.79
C LYS A 63 -5.19 17.40 -8.64
N ASN A 64 -4.00 16.95 -9.05
CA ASN A 64 -3.08 17.72 -9.87
C ASN A 64 -3.11 17.33 -11.35
N SER A 65 -3.83 16.27 -11.72
CA SER A 65 -3.84 15.75 -13.09
C SER A 65 -5.14 16.02 -13.85
N ASN A 66 -5.04 16.16 -15.17
CA ASN A 66 -6.18 16.05 -16.08
C ASN A 66 -6.44 14.56 -16.36
N LEU A 67 -7.68 14.18 -16.64
CA LEU A 67 -7.99 12.92 -17.31
C LEU A 67 -8.04 13.16 -18.81
N ASN A 68 -7.18 12.47 -19.55
CA ASN A 68 -7.10 12.52 -21.00
C ASN A 68 -7.37 11.13 -21.61
N LYS A 69 -7.61 11.11 -22.92
CA LYS A 69 -7.66 9.90 -23.75
C LYS A 69 -6.78 10.10 -24.97
N SER A 70 -5.89 9.15 -25.25
CA SER A 70 -5.12 9.13 -26.49
C SER A 70 -5.91 8.46 -27.61
N VAL A 71 -6.10 9.15 -28.74
CA VAL A 71 -6.77 8.62 -29.93
C VAL A 71 -5.90 8.97 -31.14
N ASP A 72 -5.39 7.96 -31.84
CA ASP A 72 -4.53 8.12 -33.02
C ASP A 72 -3.32 9.05 -32.81
N GLY A 73 -2.78 9.07 -31.59
CA GLY A 73 -1.65 9.93 -31.20
C GLY A 73 -2.04 11.34 -30.75
N GLU A 74 -3.31 11.71 -30.85
CA GLU A 74 -3.85 12.98 -30.36
C GLU A 74 -4.36 12.85 -28.92
N ASN A 75 -4.24 13.94 -28.17
CA ASN A 75 -4.66 14.01 -26.77
C ASN A 75 -6.03 14.68 -26.65
N ILE A 76 -7.03 13.92 -26.19
CA ILE A 76 -8.38 14.43 -25.97
C ILE A 76 -8.60 14.61 -24.47
N LEU A 77 -8.83 15.85 -24.04
CA LEU A 77 -9.21 16.17 -22.67
C LEU A 77 -10.61 15.63 -22.36
N ILE A 78 -10.71 14.81 -21.31
CA ILE A 78 -11.98 14.25 -20.82
C ILE A 78 -12.47 15.02 -19.60
N ASP A 79 -11.58 15.26 -18.63
CA ASP A 79 -11.87 16.02 -17.43
C ASP A 79 -10.64 16.79 -16.98
N SER A 80 -10.78 18.10 -16.76
CA SER A 80 -9.69 18.95 -16.28
C SER A 80 -9.47 18.90 -14.76
N ASN A 81 -10.36 18.27 -14.01
CA ASN A 81 -10.24 18.10 -12.57
C ASN A 81 -10.96 16.82 -12.10
N PRO A 82 -10.46 15.63 -12.49
CA PRO A 82 -11.10 14.37 -12.19
C PRO A 82 -11.11 14.09 -10.69
N SER A 83 -12.10 13.30 -10.25
CA SER A 83 -12.14 12.69 -8.92
C SER A 83 -11.95 11.18 -9.02
N ALA A 84 -11.58 10.52 -7.92
CA ALA A 84 -11.51 9.05 -7.88
C ALA A 84 -12.83 8.38 -8.31
N GLU A 85 -13.97 8.96 -7.96
CA GLU A 85 -15.29 8.49 -8.39
C GLU A 85 -15.47 8.58 -9.92
N ILE A 86 -15.03 9.68 -10.53
CA ILE A 86 -15.07 9.86 -11.99
C ILE A 86 -14.15 8.85 -12.66
N LEU A 87 -12.91 8.70 -12.18
CA LEU A 87 -11.93 7.75 -12.71
C LEU A 87 -12.46 6.31 -12.67
N SER A 88 -13.22 5.95 -11.63
CA SER A 88 -13.81 4.62 -11.51
C SER A 88 -14.76 4.24 -12.65
N LYS A 89 -15.21 5.20 -13.47
CA LYS A 89 -16.11 4.96 -14.61
C LYS A 89 -15.35 4.54 -15.88
N TYR A 90 -14.05 4.82 -15.95
CA TYR A 90 -13.20 4.59 -17.14
C TYR A 90 -12.39 3.29 -16.98
N LYS A 91 -13.08 2.15 -17.08
CA LYS A 91 -12.50 0.82 -16.76
C LYS A 91 -11.97 0.03 -17.96
N ASN A 92 -12.23 0.47 -19.19
CA ASN A 92 -11.88 -0.30 -20.38
C ASN A 92 -10.39 -0.09 -20.73
N PRO A 93 -9.51 -1.09 -20.55
CA PRO A 93 -8.08 -0.93 -20.82
C PRO A 93 -7.76 -0.80 -22.31
N GLY A 94 -8.70 -1.13 -23.22
CA GLY A 94 -8.55 -0.89 -24.66
C GLY A 94 -8.77 0.57 -25.05
N GLU A 95 -9.25 1.39 -24.12
CA GLU A 95 -9.40 2.82 -24.30
C GLU A 95 -8.22 3.48 -23.56
N ASN A 96 -7.32 4.12 -24.30
CA ASN A 96 -6.06 4.67 -23.78
C ASN A 96 -6.29 5.94 -22.91
N TYR A 97 -6.98 5.79 -21.78
CA TYR A 97 -7.14 6.83 -20.77
C TYR A 97 -5.89 6.95 -19.92
N TYR A 98 -5.51 8.17 -19.57
CA TYR A 98 -4.37 8.43 -18.70
C TYR A 98 -4.54 9.74 -17.93
N LEU A 99 -3.82 9.83 -16.81
CA LEU A 99 -3.69 11.06 -16.05
C LEU A 99 -2.46 11.84 -16.50
N ASP A 100 -2.59 13.16 -16.60
CA ASP A 100 -1.56 14.09 -17.06
C ASP A 100 -1.39 15.23 -16.05
N ASN A 101 -0.27 15.25 -15.33
CA ASN A 101 -0.07 16.12 -14.18
C ASN A 101 0.20 17.56 -14.62
N ARG A 102 -0.60 18.51 -14.13
CA ARG A 102 -0.49 19.93 -14.48
C ARG A 102 0.72 20.63 -13.87
N LYS A 103 1.46 19.99 -12.96
CA LYS A 103 2.59 20.60 -12.25
C LYS A 103 3.91 20.51 -13.01
N GLY A 104 4.01 19.63 -13.99
CA GLY A 104 5.22 19.43 -14.78
C GLY A 104 5.07 18.20 -15.67
N SER A 105 6.17 17.74 -16.26
CA SER A 105 6.19 16.60 -17.17
C SER A 105 7.42 15.72 -16.93
N ILE A 106 7.54 14.63 -17.70
CA ILE A 106 8.74 13.78 -17.67
C ILE A 106 10.03 14.48 -18.13
N GLU A 107 9.91 15.62 -18.81
CA GLU A 107 11.04 16.39 -19.35
C GLU A 107 11.55 17.47 -18.38
N ASP A 108 10.91 17.63 -17.22
CA ASP A 108 11.23 18.65 -16.24
C ASP A 108 11.15 18.14 -14.79
N ARG A 109 11.27 19.07 -13.83
CA ARG A 109 11.24 18.78 -12.39
C ARG A 109 9.99 19.30 -11.69
N GLY A 110 9.01 19.83 -12.42
CA GLY A 110 7.88 20.56 -11.86
C GLY A 110 7.06 19.75 -10.87
N ILE A 111 6.80 18.47 -11.19
CA ILE A 111 6.07 17.55 -10.29
C ILE A 111 6.85 17.28 -9.00
N ILE A 112 8.16 17.02 -9.10
CA ILE A 112 9.03 16.77 -7.95
C ILE A 112 9.11 18.03 -7.08
N GLU A 113 9.28 19.20 -7.68
CA GLU A 113 9.39 20.47 -6.96
C GLU A 113 8.09 20.85 -6.25
N ASP A 114 6.94 20.72 -6.92
CA ASP A 114 5.63 20.94 -6.30
C ASP A 114 5.37 19.96 -5.14
N TYR A 115 5.60 18.66 -5.36
CA TYR A 115 5.48 17.64 -4.30
C TYR A 115 6.35 17.97 -3.08
N ARG A 116 7.62 18.36 -3.31
CA ARG A 116 8.55 18.70 -2.23
C ARG A 116 8.12 19.95 -1.46
N ASN A 117 7.58 20.94 -2.16
CA ASN A 117 7.09 22.17 -1.53
C ASN A 117 5.85 21.92 -0.65
N GLU A 118 5.03 20.93 -1.00
CA GLU A 118 3.81 20.57 -0.26
C GLU A 118 4.01 19.42 0.74
N MET A 119 5.22 18.86 0.85
CA MET A 119 5.48 17.62 1.60
C MET A 119 5.07 17.71 3.09
N GLU A 120 5.26 18.87 3.72
CA GLU A 120 4.85 19.09 5.12
C GLU A 120 3.32 19.03 5.30
N ASN A 121 2.55 19.44 4.30
CA ASN A 121 1.09 19.41 4.31
C ASN A 121 0.53 18.04 3.90
N LEU A 122 1.23 17.35 2.99
CA LEU A 122 0.79 16.06 2.46
C LEU A 122 1.07 14.91 3.43
N GLY A 123 2.21 14.96 4.14
CA GLY A 123 2.70 13.84 4.94
C GLY A 123 3.01 12.59 4.11
N TYR A 124 3.29 11.49 4.81
CA TYR A 124 3.52 10.18 4.19
C TYR A 124 2.25 9.34 4.23
N THR A 125 1.97 8.60 3.16
CA THR A 125 0.82 7.69 3.08
C THR A 125 1.24 6.32 2.59
N VAL A 126 0.80 5.28 3.31
CA VAL A 126 0.89 3.88 2.89
C VAL A 126 -0.52 3.30 2.99
N TYR A 127 -0.94 2.56 1.98
CA TYR A 127 -2.24 1.88 1.98
C TYR A 127 -2.02 0.43 2.35
N ALA A 128 -2.86 -0.11 3.24
CA ALA A 128 -2.84 -1.52 3.57
C ALA A 128 -4.14 -2.19 3.12
N ARG A 129 -4.02 -3.45 2.70
CA ARG A 129 -5.16 -4.33 2.47
C ARG A 129 -4.81 -5.70 3.04
N VAL A 130 -5.64 -6.20 3.93
CA VAL A 130 -5.59 -7.60 4.33
C VAL A 130 -6.62 -8.35 3.50
N THR A 131 -6.27 -9.55 3.03
CA THR A 131 -7.24 -10.37 2.32
C THR A 131 -6.92 -11.86 2.34
N THR A 132 -7.77 -12.69 1.76
CA THR A 132 -7.57 -14.15 1.71
C THR A 132 -7.18 -14.63 0.30
N SER A 133 -6.36 -15.68 0.26
CA SER A 133 -6.02 -16.42 -0.96
C SER A 133 -6.01 -17.91 -0.66
N GLY A 134 -7.08 -18.60 -1.07
CA GLY A 134 -7.36 -19.95 -0.57
C GLY A 134 -7.58 -19.91 0.94
N SER A 135 -6.84 -20.71 1.70
CA SER A 135 -6.87 -20.68 3.17
C SER A 135 -5.87 -19.71 3.80
N ASN A 136 -5.01 -19.09 2.99
CA ASN A 136 -3.95 -18.22 3.49
C ASN A 136 -4.46 -16.78 3.61
N ILE A 137 -3.81 -16.02 4.48
CA ILE A 137 -4.04 -14.58 4.63
C ILE A 137 -2.90 -13.85 3.91
N VAL A 138 -3.22 -12.75 3.24
CA VAL A 138 -2.28 -11.89 2.52
C VAL A 138 -2.40 -10.49 3.09
N VAL A 139 -1.31 -9.96 3.63
CA VAL A 139 -1.21 -8.57 4.08
C VAL A 139 -0.46 -7.79 3.02
N GLN A 140 -1.13 -6.88 2.30
CA GLN A 140 -0.56 -6.08 1.23
C GLN A 140 -0.35 -4.64 1.69
N TYR A 141 0.79 -4.07 1.32
CA TYR A 141 1.10 -2.66 1.49
C TYR A 141 1.36 -2.04 0.12
N TRP A 142 0.69 -0.94 -0.16
CA TRP A 142 0.78 -0.20 -1.41
C TRP A 142 1.35 1.19 -1.17
N PHE A 143 2.28 1.59 -2.03
CA PHE A 143 3.01 2.84 -1.95
C PHE A 143 2.80 3.59 -3.25
N PHE A 144 2.26 4.80 -3.16
CA PHE A 144 2.13 5.67 -4.32
C PHE A 144 3.18 6.77 -4.27
N TYR A 145 3.93 6.95 -5.33
CA TYR A 145 4.94 7.99 -5.47
C TYR A 145 4.47 9.01 -6.50
N ALA A 146 4.67 10.31 -6.22
CA ALA A 146 4.25 11.38 -7.13
C ALA A 146 4.92 11.30 -8.51
N PHE A 147 6.14 10.74 -8.57
CA PHE A 147 6.96 10.68 -9.77
C PHE A 147 8.02 9.58 -9.66
N ASN A 148 8.28 8.87 -10.77
CA ASN A 148 9.40 7.94 -10.93
C ASN A 148 10.44 8.60 -11.85
N LYS A 149 11.67 8.79 -11.35
CA LYS A 149 12.80 9.41 -12.09
C LYS A 149 13.79 8.35 -12.59
N GLY A 150 13.30 7.15 -12.85
CA GLY A 150 14.12 6.00 -13.21
C GLY A 150 14.75 6.22 -14.57
N PRO A 151 16.08 6.00 -14.73
CA PRO A 151 16.80 6.33 -15.96
C PRO A 151 16.25 5.62 -17.22
N LEU A 152 15.56 4.49 -17.05
CA LEU A 152 14.95 3.72 -18.13
C LEU A 152 13.41 3.70 -18.08
N ASN A 153 12.80 4.36 -17.08
CA ASN A 153 11.37 4.33 -16.84
C ASN A 153 10.92 5.59 -16.08
N THR A 154 11.16 6.76 -16.67
CA THR A 154 10.71 8.03 -16.09
C THR A 154 9.23 8.23 -16.42
N HIS A 155 8.39 8.40 -15.39
CA HIS A 155 6.96 8.62 -15.57
C HIS A 155 6.31 9.30 -14.36
N GLU A 156 5.12 9.85 -14.60
CA GLU A 156 4.29 10.49 -13.59
C GLU A 156 3.50 9.46 -12.80
N GLY A 157 3.52 9.56 -11.47
CA GLY A 157 2.85 8.59 -10.60
C GLY A 157 3.47 7.20 -10.65
N ASP A 158 3.65 6.55 -9.51
CA ASP A 158 4.13 5.16 -9.47
C ASP A 158 3.50 4.38 -8.33
N TRP A 159 2.98 3.19 -8.61
CA TRP A 159 2.37 2.31 -7.62
C TRP A 159 3.26 1.11 -7.39
N GLU A 160 3.71 0.96 -6.15
CA GLU A 160 4.52 -0.16 -5.71
C GLU A 160 3.83 -0.95 -4.62
N MET A 161 4.22 -2.21 -4.46
CA MET A 161 3.55 -3.11 -3.53
C MET A 161 4.52 -4.13 -2.91
N VAL A 162 4.34 -4.34 -1.61
CA VAL A 162 4.91 -5.49 -0.90
C VAL A 162 3.79 -6.24 -0.22
N GLN A 163 3.86 -7.57 -0.21
CA GLN A 163 2.88 -8.39 0.49
C GLN A 163 3.52 -9.50 1.30
N ILE A 164 2.89 -9.83 2.42
CA ILE A 164 3.29 -10.91 3.32
C ILE A 164 2.21 -11.98 3.28
N LEU A 165 2.62 -13.21 3.03
CA LEU A 165 1.76 -14.38 3.04
C LEU A 165 1.79 -15.04 4.42
N LEU A 166 0.64 -15.19 5.06
CA LEU A 166 0.46 -15.89 6.32
C LEU A 166 -0.32 -17.20 6.10
N ASN A 167 -0.01 -18.22 6.89
CA ASN A 167 -0.81 -19.44 6.95
C ASN A 167 -2.14 -19.20 7.69
N PRO A 168 -3.08 -20.17 7.73
CA PRO A 168 -4.35 -20.02 8.44
C PRO A 168 -4.21 -19.74 9.95
N SER A 169 -3.06 -20.09 10.53
CA SER A 169 -2.71 -19.82 11.94
C SER A 169 -2.00 -18.48 12.13
N ARG A 170 -2.06 -17.58 11.13
CA ARG A 170 -1.44 -16.24 11.10
C ARG A 170 0.08 -16.24 11.22
N GLN A 171 0.75 -17.36 10.92
CA GLN A 171 2.21 -17.41 10.91
C GLN A 171 2.73 -16.99 9.54
N PRO A 172 3.74 -16.11 9.47
CA PRO A 172 4.28 -15.65 8.21
C PRO A 172 5.09 -16.74 7.50
N LEU A 173 4.87 -16.86 6.20
CA LEU A 173 5.48 -17.87 5.34
C LEU A 173 6.47 -17.27 4.35
N ALA A 174 6.10 -16.15 3.73
CA ALA A 174 6.86 -15.54 2.65
C ALA A 174 6.53 -14.06 2.51
N VAL A 175 7.42 -13.34 1.85
CA VAL A 175 7.24 -11.95 1.42
C VAL A 175 7.39 -11.88 -0.10
N MET A 176 6.58 -11.07 -0.75
CA MET A 176 6.70 -10.76 -2.17
C MET A 176 6.85 -9.26 -2.38
N TYR A 177 7.73 -8.87 -3.30
CA TYR A 177 8.06 -7.48 -3.65
C TYR A 177 7.74 -7.24 -5.12
N SER A 178 7.09 -6.12 -5.45
CA SER A 178 6.90 -5.66 -6.84
C SER A 178 8.24 -5.29 -7.49
N GLN A 179 8.39 -5.66 -8.76
CA GLN A 179 9.51 -5.28 -9.62
C GLN A 179 9.00 -5.03 -11.04
N HIS A 180 8.46 -3.84 -11.31
CA HIS A 180 7.81 -3.48 -12.57
C HIS A 180 6.78 -4.55 -13.04
N ILE A 181 7.09 -5.26 -14.14
CA ILE A 181 6.24 -6.28 -14.76
C ILE A 181 6.33 -7.66 -14.07
N SER A 182 7.08 -7.76 -12.97
CA SER A 182 7.34 -9.00 -12.25
C SER A 182 7.35 -8.78 -10.74
N GLY A 183 7.81 -9.78 -10.00
CA GLY A 183 8.03 -9.67 -8.57
C GLY A 183 8.98 -10.75 -8.07
N GLN A 184 9.52 -10.52 -6.88
CA GLN A 184 10.40 -11.47 -6.21
C GLN A 184 9.72 -12.01 -4.97
N LYS A 185 9.84 -13.32 -4.74
CA LYS A 185 9.39 -14.00 -3.52
C LYS A 185 10.58 -14.44 -2.69
N ALA A 186 10.52 -14.19 -1.38
CA ALA A 186 11.48 -14.69 -0.39
C ALA A 186 10.74 -15.43 0.73
N GLY A 187 11.36 -16.46 1.31
CA GLY A 187 10.84 -17.10 2.51
C GLY A 187 10.87 -16.12 3.68
N TRP A 188 9.94 -16.27 4.64
CA TRP A 188 9.91 -15.39 5.82
C TRP A 188 11.24 -15.40 6.58
N GLU A 189 11.88 -16.56 6.72
CA GLU A 189 13.17 -16.67 7.41
C GLU A 189 14.31 -15.99 6.68
N ASP A 190 14.19 -15.84 5.36
CA ASP A 190 15.25 -15.27 4.52
C ASP A 190 15.23 -13.74 4.52
N VAL A 191 14.12 -13.08 4.91
CA VAL A 191 13.99 -11.61 4.86
C VAL A 191 14.60 -10.90 6.07
N GLU A 192 15.20 -9.74 5.82
CA GLU A 192 15.64 -8.83 6.88
C GLU A 192 14.43 -8.15 7.53
N LYS A 193 14.37 -8.20 8.86
CA LYS A 193 13.22 -7.75 9.65
C LYS A 193 13.63 -7.40 11.08
N GLU A 194 12.85 -6.53 11.71
CA GLU A 194 12.92 -6.24 13.14
C GLU A 194 11.59 -6.66 13.77
N GLY A 195 11.60 -7.76 14.55
CA GLY A 195 10.36 -8.42 14.94
C GLY A 195 9.57 -8.87 13.70
N ASN A 196 8.33 -8.41 13.58
CA ASN A 196 7.45 -8.68 12.44
C ASN A 196 7.49 -7.58 11.36
N HIS A 197 8.31 -6.55 11.54
CA HIS A 197 8.45 -5.44 10.61
C HIS A 197 9.56 -5.74 9.59
N ILE A 198 9.17 -6.08 8.36
CA ILE A 198 10.12 -6.31 7.27
C ILE A 198 10.83 -5.01 6.89
N LYS A 199 12.11 -5.10 6.51
CA LYS A 199 12.84 -3.97 5.96
C LYS A 199 12.76 -3.99 4.44
N VAL A 200 12.24 -2.92 3.86
CA VAL A 200 12.10 -2.76 2.41
C VAL A 200 13.01 -1.63 1.96
N TYR A 201 13.89 -1.91 1.00
CA TYR A 201 14.82 -0.92 0.47
C TYR A 201 14.29 -0.39 -0.86
N VAL A 202 14.20 0.93 -0.97
CA VAL A 202 13.69 1.65 -2.16
C VAL A 202 14.86 2.21 -2.95
N ALA A 203 15.00 1.78 -4.21
CA ALA A 203 16.09 2.24 -5.07
C ALA A 203 15.91 3.71 -5.46
N ARG A 204 17.03 4.44 -5.58
CA ARG A 204 17.02 5.88 -5.87
C ARG A 204 16.31 6.18 -7.18
N GLY A 205 15.25 6.97 -7.09
CA GLY A 205 14.51 7.44 -8.24
C GLY A 205 13.79 6.36 -9.02
N GLU A 206 13.79 5.12 -8.53
CA GLU A 206 13.12 3.96 -9.11
C GLU A 206 12.29 3.31 -8.00
N PRO A 207 11.14 3.89 -7.64
CA PRO A 207 10.26 3.27 -6.66
C PRO A 207 9.90 1.82 -7.05
N CYS A 208 9.79 1.56 -8.35
CA CYS A 208 9.73 0.28 -9.07
C CYS A 208 10.73 -0.83 -8.71
N LYS A 209 11.60 -0.57 -7.76
CA LYS A 209 12.65 -1.47 -7.29
C LYS A 209 12.63 -1.54 -5.77
N LEU A 210 11.67 -2.31 -5.28
CA LEU A 210 11.66 -2.75 -3.88
C LEU A 210 12.49 -4.02 -3.76
N PHE A 211 13.57 -3.94 -2.99
CA PHE A 211 14.47 -5.06 -2.78
C PHE A 211 14.61 -5.41 -1.31
N GLN A 212 14.97 -6.68 -1.10
CA GLN A 212 15.62 -7.11 0.12
C GLN A 212 17.14 -7.01 -0.07
N VAL A 213 17.88 -6.58 0.96
CA VAL A 213 19.32 -6.86 1.02
C VAL A 213 19.48 -8.36 1.30
N LEU A 214 19.78 -9.13 0.26
CA LEU A 214 20.39 -10.44 0.45
C LEU A 214 21.82 -10.20 0.89
N SER A 215 22.23 -10.79 2.01
CA SER A 215 23.65 -10.89 2.39
C SER A 215 24.44 -11.47 1.21
N GLY A 216 25.06 -10.62 0.40
CA GLY A 216 26.07 -10.97 -0.60
C GLY A 216 25.61 -11.25 -2.03
N LYS A 217 24.41 -10.83 -2.49
CA LYS A 217 24.11 -10.81 -3.93
C LYS A 217 23.58 -9.46 -4.36
N ASP A 218 24.38 -8.77 -5.15
CA ASP A 218 24.01 -7.56 -5.87
C ASP A 218 22.67 -7.80 -6.59
N GLY A 219 21.63 -7.09 -6.15
CA GLY A 219 20.37 -6.96 -6.88
C GLY A 219 20.54 -6.07 -8.11
N ALA A 220 21.48 -6.42 -8.98
CA ALA A 220 21.61 -5.81 -10.28
C ALA A 220 20.74 -6.59 -11.27
N CYS A 221 19.59 -6.03 -11.66
CA CYS A 221 18.87 -6.53 -12.82
C CYS A 221 19.69 -6.26 -14.09
N LYS A 222 19.82 -7.30 -14.92
CA LYS A 222 20.14 -7.17 -16.34
C LYS A 222 18.90 -6.77 -17.12
#